data_AF-A7M7F5-F1
#
_entry.id   AF-A7M7F5-F1
#
_cell.length_a   1.000
_cell.length_b   1.000
_cell.length_c   1.000
_cell.angle_alpha   90.00
_cell.angle_beta   90.00
_cell.angle_gamma   90.00
#
_symmetry.space_group_name_H-M   'P 1'
#
loop_
_entity.id
_entity.type
_entity.pdbx_description
1 polymer ?
#
loop_
_entity_poly.entity_id
_entity_poly.type
_entity_poly.pdbx_seq_one_letter_code
_entity_poly.pdbx_strand_id
1 'polypeptide(L)'
;MIDLGGTTLDAGVIVGQFDDVTAIHGNPTIGVSMVTQAALTALRMADSDTSAYVADTVIQRRHDRDFLSQLINDASRVDDVIAAIEHGITRLGDRVVNELARFRHVNRVWLVGGGAPLIESAVRKAWKLPPERITLVESPQMALASEMALYKQEG
;
A
#
# COMPACT_ATOMS: atom_id res chain seq x y z
N MET A 1 -13.27 -0.16 -2.18
CA MET A 1 -12.05 0.61 -2.48
C MET A 1 -11.23 0.75 -1.22
N ILE A 2 -9.92 0.60 -1.32
CA ILE A 2 -8.95 0.80 -0.23
C ILE A 2 -7.94 1.83 -0.74
N ASP A 3 -7.92 3.00 -0.11
CA ASP A 3 -6.99 4.09 -0.38
C ASP A 3 -5.95 4.15 0.74
N LEU A 4 -4.68 3.95 0.39
CA LEU A 4 -3.57 4.06 1.33
C LEU A 4 -2.69 5.26 0.97
N GLY A 5 -2.87 6.33 1.72
CA GLY A 5 -2.09 7.56 1.64
C GLY A 5 -0.84 7.55 2.50
N GLY A 6 -0.15 8.69 2.52
CA GLY A 6 1.06 8.88 3.34
C GLY A 6 0.79 8.70 4.84
N THR A 7 -0.37 9.16 5.32
CA THR A 7 -0.70 9.20 6.75
C THR A 7 -2.03 8.56 7.09
N THR A 8 -2.88 8.29 6.11
CA THR A 8 -4.24 7.78 6.33
C THR A 8 -4.51 6.53 5.50
N LEU A 9 -5.39 5.70 6.03
CA LEU A 9 -6.07 4.63 5.34
C LEU A 9 -7.54 5.02 5.23
N ASP A 10 -8.06 5.09 4.01
CA ASP A 10 -9.47 5.39 3.76
C ASP A 10 -10.08 4.24 2.94
N ALA A 11 -11.21 3.70 3.39
CA ALA A 11 -11.87 2.57 2.76
C ALA A 11 -13.36 2.84 2.58
N GLY A 12 -13.86 2.49 1.40
CA GLY A 12 -15.28 2.58 1.04
C GLY A 12 -15.79 1.24 0.53
N VAL A 13 -16.96 0.83 1.02
CA VAL A 13 -17.71 -0.33 0.52
C VAL A 13 -18.98 0.17 -0.14
N ILE A 14 -19.18 -0.25 -1.39
CA ILE A 14 -20.36 0.07 -2.20
C ILE A 14 -21.08 -1.25 -2.47
N VAL A 15 -22.38 -1.30 -2.24
CA VAL A 15 -23.24 -2.48 -2.47
C VAL A 15 -24.43 -2.05 -3.35
N GLY A 16 -24.91 -2.95 -4.20
CA GLY A 16 -25.92 -2.61 -5.21
C GLY A 16 -25.31 -1.86 -6.40
N GLN A 17 -26.10 -1.60 -7.45
CA GLN A 17 -25.65 -0.96 -8.69
C GLN A 17 -25.37 0.54 -8.49
N PHE A 18 -24.53 0.90 -7.51
CA PHE A 18 -24.39 2.24 -6.95
C PHE A 18 -25.66 2.77 -6.26
N ASP A 19 -26.59 1.88 -5.91
CA ASP A 19 -27.83 2.25 -5.23
C ASP A 19 -27.60 2.73 -3.79
N ASP A 20 -26.51 2.32 -3.14
CA ASP A 20 -26.17 2.79 -1.79
C ASP A 20 -24.66 2.70 -1.44
N VAL A 21 -24.17 3.63 -0.60
CA VAL A 21 -22.85 3.55 0.02
C VAL A 21 -23.01 2.91 1.39
N THR A 22 -22.62 1.65 1.50
CA THR A 22 -22.90 0.85 2.69
C THR A 22 -21.97 1.16 3.85
N ALA A 23 -20.72 1.57 3.58
CA ALA A 23 -19.79 1.98 4.63
C ALA A 23 -18.64 2.84 4.10
N ILE A 24 -18.28 3.87 4.87
CA ILE A 24 -17.04 4.63 4.74
C ILE A 24 -16.26 4.47 6.05
N HIS A 25 -14.97 4.23 5.96
CA HIS A 25 -14.11 4.05 7.11
C HIS A 25 -12.73 4.67 6.86
N GLY A 26 -12.35 5.63 7.69
CA GLY A 26 -11.01 6.23 7.69
C GLY A 26 -10.26 5.88 8.97
N ASN A 27 -8.95 5.67 8.85
CA ASN A 27 -8.03 5.48 9.97
C ASN A 27 -6.79 6.37 9.78
N PRO A 28 -6.61 7.44 10.59
CA PRO A 28 -5.50 8.37 10.46
C PRO A 28 -4.19 7.88 11.09
N THR A 29 -4.16 6.64 11.61
CA THR A 29 -2.99 6.05 12.30
C THR A 29 -2.30 4.97 11.47
N ILE A 30 -2.82 4.69 10.28
CA ILE A 30 -2.32 3.70 9.33
C ILE A 30 -2.01 4.43 8.04
N GLY A 31 -0.77 4.36 7.57
CA GLY A 31 -0.33 5.04 6.36
C GLY A 31 1.11 4.66 6.01
N VAL A 32 1.57 5.06 4.82
CA VAL A 32 2.93 4.78 4.34
C VAL A 32 4.01 5.30 5.29
N SER A 33 3.71 6.36 6.05
CA SER A 33 4.59 6.93 7.08
C SER A 33 5.12 5.89 8.08
N MET A 34 4.39 4.79 8.34
CA MET A 34 4.88 3.68 9.16
C MET A 34 6.13 3.01 8.56
N VAL A 35 6.14 2.82 7.24
CA VAL A 35 7.28 2.25 6.49
C VAL A 35 8.36 3.30 6.35
N THR A 36 8.00 4.55 6.06
CA THR A 36 8.95 5.67 5.99
C THR A 36 9.73 5.81 7.29
N GLN A 37 9.09 5.74 8.46
CA GLN A 37 9.79 5.83 9.75
C GLN A 37 10.71 4.63 10.02
N ALA A 38 10.32 3.43 9.59
CA ALA A 38 11.19 2.25 9.67
C ALA A 38 12.45 2.42 8.79
N ALA A 39 12.28 2.89 7.55
CA ALA A 39 13.38 3.19 6.65
C ALA A 39 14.31 4.26 7.21
N LEU A 40 13.77 5.38 7.70
CA LEU A 40 14.53 6.47 8.31
C LEU A 40 15.36 6.02 9.51
N THR A 41 14.79 5.16 10.35
CA THR A 41 15.49 4.61 11.51
C THR A 41 16.65 3.72 11.07
N ALA A 42 16.44 2.85 10.09
CA ALA A 42 17.48 1.96 9.58
C ALA A 42 18.59 2.73 8.85
N LEU A 43 18.24 3.73 8.03
CA LEU A 43 19.20 4.61 7.35
C LEU A 43 20.07 5.37 8.36
N ARG A 44 19.48 5.86 9.46
CA ARG A 44 20.24 6.49 10.56
C ARG A 44 21.24 5.53 11.19
N MET A 45 20.85 4.28 11.39
CA MET A 45 21.74 3.24 11.95
C MET A 45 22.87 2.85 10.98
N ALA A 46 22.66 3.06 9.68
CA ALA A 46 23.65 2.88 8.62
C ALA A 46 24.42 4.17 8.27
N ASP A 47 24.39 5.16 9.17
CA ASP A 47 25.06 6.47 9.02
C ASP A 47 24.76 7.18 7.69
N SER A 48 23.54 7.00 7.16
CA SER A 48 23.11 7.49 5.85
C SER A 48 22.16 8.69 5.98
N ASP A 49 21.89 9.40 4.87
CA ASP A 49 20.91 10.51 4.86
C ASP A 49 19.51 10.02 5.27
N THR A 50 18.82 10.84 6.07
CA THR A 50 17.51 10.54 6.67
C THR A 50 16.43 11.54 6.24
N SER A 51 16.48 12.01 4.99
CA SER A 51 15.41 12.80 4.42
C SER A 51 14.22 11.93 4.00
N ALA A 52 13.00 12.51 4.00
CA ALA A 52 11.80 11.80 3.54
C ALA A 52 11.90 11.36 2.08
N TYR A 53 12.55 12.16 1.24
CA TYR A 53 12.82 11.84 -0.17
C TYR A 53 13.74 10.62 -0.31
N VAL A 54 14.82 10.57 0.47
CA VAL A 54 15.73 9.41 0.48
C VAL A 54 15.00 8.17 0.97
N ALA A 55 14.24 8.26 2.06
CA ALA A 55 13.46 7.13 2.58
C ALA A 55 12.46 6.59 1.54
N ASP A 56 11.71 7.47 0.87
CA ASP A 56 10.77 7.07 -0.19
C ASP A 56 11.49 6.39 -1.37
N THR A 57 12.61 6.95 -1.81
CA THR A 57 13.42 6.38 -2.90
C THR A 57 13.95 4.99 -2.53
N VAL A 58 14.45 4.83 -1.30
CA VAL A 58 14.93 3.53 -0.78
C VAL A 58 13.77 2.53 -0.69
N ILE A 59 12.58 2.94 -0.25
CA ILE A 59 11.40 2.06 -0.20
C ILE A 59 10.98 1.61 -1.60
N GLN A 60 10.95 2.53 -2.57
CA GLN A 60 10.57 2.22 -3.96
C GLN A 60 11.59 1.32 -4.64
N ARG A 61 12.89 1.54 -4.40
CA ARG A 61 14.00 0.77 -4.98
C ARG A 61 14.56 -0.30 -4.04
N ARG A 62 13.79 -0.76 -3.04
CA ARG A 62 14.25 -1.71 -2.01
C ARG A 62 14.75 -3.06 -2.55
N HIS A 63 14.39 -3.41 -3.78
CA HIS A 63 14.84 -4.62 -4.47
C HIS A 63 16.06 -4.41 -5.38
N ASP A 64 16.55 -3.17 -5.50
CA ASP A 64 17.71 -2.79 -6.30
C ASP A 64 18.94 -2.66 -5.39
N ARG A 65 19.61 -3.78 -5.16
CA ARG A 65 20.74 -3.84 -4.22
C ARG A 65 21.90 -2.95 -4.66
N ASP A 66 22.16 -2.86 -5.97
CA ASP A 66 23.26 -2.06 -6.50
C ASP A 66 23.03 -0.56 -6.22
N PHE A 67 21.79 -0.10 -6.41
CA PHE A 67 21.40 1.25 -6.01
C PHE A 67 21.56 1.48 -4.50
N LEU A 68 21.07 0.55 -3.68
CA LEU A 68 21.12 0.67 -2.23
C LEU A 68 22.56 0.69 -1.71
N SER A 69 23.46 -0.12 -2.27
CA SER A 69 24.88 -0.14 -1.90
C SER A 69 25.63 1.14 -2.30
N GLN A 70 25.13 1.91 -3.27
CA GLN A 70 25.67 3.22 -3.62
C GLN A 70 25.13 4.35 -2.72
N LEU A 71 23.89 4.20 -2.25
CA LEU A 71 23.20 5.23 -1.46
C LEU A 71 23.46 5.10 0.05
N ILE A 72 23.59 3.87 0.56
CA ILE A 72 23.79 3.58 1.98
C ILE A 72 25.29 3.65 2.28
N ASN A 73 25.66 4.49 3.25
CA ASN A 73 27.06 4.75 3.60
C ASN A 73 27.74 3.53 4.22
N ASP A 74 27.07 2.81 5.13
CA ASP A 74 27.56 1.55 5.67
C ASP A 74 27.09 0.36 4.82
N ALA A 75 27.97 -0.12 3.95
CA ALA A 75 27.70 -1.26 3.07
C ALA A 75 27.35 -2.57 3.83
N SER A 76 27.80 -2.72 5.09
CA SER A 76 27.47 -3.88 5.91
C SER A 76 26.02 -3.88 6.41
N ARG A 77 25.35 -2.73 6.35
CA ARG A 77 23.98 -2.50 6.84
C ARG A 77 22.92 -2.51 5.75
N VAL A 78 23.29 -2.70 4.48
CA VAL A 78 22.33 -2.72 3.37
C VAL A 78 21.21 -3.74 3.61
N ASP A 79 21.57 -4.94 4.07
CA ASP A 79 20.59 -5.99 4.37
C ASP A 79 19.72 -5.65 5.59
N ASP A 80 20.27 -4.97 6.60
CA ASP A 80 19.51 -4.48 7.75
C ASP A 80 18.46 -3.44 7.32
N VAL A 81 18.80 -2.55 6.40
CA VAL A 81 17.88 -1.53 5.86
C VAL A 81 16.77 -2.18 5.06
N ILE A 82 17.10 -3.12 4.16
CA ILE A 82 16.10 -3.88 3.39
C ILE A 82 15.16 -4.62 4.33
N ALA A 83 15.70 -5.33 5.32
CA ALA A 83 14.91 -6.08 6.29
C ALA A 83 13.97 -5.17 7.10
N ALA A 84 14.45 -4.00 7.54
CA ALA A 84 13.63 -3.04 8.28
C ALA A 84 12.44 -2.53 7.45
N ILE A 85 12.64 -2.30 6.15
CA ILE A 85 11.59 -1.87 5.22
C ILE A 85 10.59 -2.99 4.98
N GLU A 86 11.04 -4.21 4.67
CA GLU A 86 10.17 -5.36 4.43
C GLU A 86 9.34 -5.71 5.68
N HIS A 87 9.95 -5.63 6.87
CA HIS A 87 9.21 -5.74 8.13
C HIS A 87 8.20 -4.60 8.32
N GLY A 88 8.56 -3.38 7.94
CA GLY A 88 7.65 -2.23 7.96
C GLY A 88 6.43 -2.44 7.06
N ILE A 89 6.65 -2.91 5.83
CA ILE A 89 5.61 -3.22 4.84
C ILE A 89 4.70 -4.34 5.34
N THR A 90 5.29 -5.41 5.90
CA THR A 90 4.53 -6.52 6.48
C THR A 90 3.61 -6.03 7.60
N ARG A 91 4.14 -5.24 8.55
CA ARG A 91 3.32 -4.65 9.63
C ARG A 91 2.22 -3.73 9.12
N LEU A 92 2.51 -2.92 8.10
CA LEU A 92 1.51 -2.06 7.47
C LEU A 92 0.38 -2.90 6.85
N GLY A 93 0.74 -3.93 6.09
CA GLY A 93 -0.22 -4.88 5.51
C GLY A 93 -1.11 -5.53 6.57
N ASP A 94 -0.51 -6.05 7.65
CA ASP A 94 -1.25 -6.66 8.75
C ASP A 94 -2.22 -5.67 9.41
N ARG A 95 -1.80 -4.42 9.65
CA ARG A 95 -2.69 -3.39 10.21
C ARG A 95 -3.85 -3.07 9.28
N VAL A 96 -3.61 -2.87 7.99
CA VAL A 96 -4.69 -2.64 7.00
C VAL A 96 -5.67 -3.81 6.97
N VAL A 97 -5.16 -5.04 6.93
CA VAL A 97 -5.96 -6.27 6.88
C VAL A 97 -6.81 -6.46 8.14
N ASN A 98 -6.27 -6.12 9.31
CA ASN A 98 -6.97 -6.20 10.59
C ASN A 98 -8.03 -5.10 10.71
N GLU A 99 -7.69 -3.86 10.36
CA GLU A 99 -8.59 -2.72 10.41
C GLU A 99 -9.84 -2.94 9.53
N LEU A 100 -9.61 -3.51 8.34
CA LEU A 100 -10.65 -3.77 7.34
C LEU A 100 -11.29 -5.16 7.45
N ALA A 101 -11.04 -5.90 8.54
CA ALA A 101 -11.51 -7.28 8.69
C ALA A 101 -13.03 -7.43 8.53
N ARG A 102 -13.81 -6.46 9.00
CA ARG A 102 -15.28 -6.45 8.89
C ARG A 102 -15.80 -6.22 7.46
N PHE A 103 -14.95 -5.76 6.54
CA PHE A 103 -15.30 -5.42 5.16
C PHE A 103 -14.80 -6.45 4.14
N ARG A 104 -14.41 -7.65 4.59
CA ARG A 104 -13.84 -8.69 3.71
C ARG A 104 -14.85 -9.32 2.76
N HIS A 105 -16.14 -9.25 3.08
CA HIS A 105 -17.21 -9.84 2.27
C HIS A 105 -17.60 -8.92 1.11
N VAL A 106 -16.71 -8.80 0.12
CA VAL A 106 -16.91 -8.03 -1.12
C VAL A 106 -16.58 -8.89 -2.34
N ASN A 107 -17.18 -8.55 -3.48
CA ASN A 107 -16.93 -9.27 -4.73
C ASN A 107 -15.67 -8.79 -5.45
N ARG A 108 -15.27 -7.53 -5.25
CA ARG A 108 -14.12 -6.89 -5.91
C ARG A 108 -13.44 -5.91 -4.96
N VAL A 109 -12.13 -5.75 -5.10
CA VAL A 109 -11.31 -4.79 -4.34
C VAL A 109 -10.53 -3.94 -5.33
N TRP A 110 -10.57 -2.63 -5.13
CA TRP A 110 -9.69 -1.68 -5.82
C TRP A 110 -8.74 -1.09 -4.79
N LEU A 111 -7.45 -1.22 -5.05
CA LEU A 111 -6.36 -0.64 -4.27
C LEU A 111 -5.92 0.65 -4.94
N VAL A 112 -5.95 1.76 -4.22
CA VAL A 112 -5.62 3.09 -4.70
C VAL A 112 -4.70 3.81 -3.71
N GLY A 113 -4.10 4.91 -4.14
CA GLY A 113 -3.17 5.69 -3.32
C GLY A 113 -1.72 5.22 -3.43
N GLY A 114 -0.78 6.10 -3.08
CA GLY A 114 0.66 5.85 -3.26
C GLY A 114 1.19 4.65 -2.47
N GLY A 115 0.51 4.26 -1.39
CA GLY A 115 0.87 3.09 -0.59
C GLY A 115 0.29 1.76 -1.11
N ALA A 116 -0.59 1.77 -2.10
CA ALA A 116 -1.28 0.57 -2.57
C ALA A 116 -0.34 -0.58 -2.99
N PRO A 117 0.77 -0.34 -3.72
CA PRO A 117 1.69 -1.42 -4.09
C PRO A 117 2.34 -2.11 -2.87
N LEU A 118 2.47 -1.42 -1.74
CA LEU A 118 3.08 -1.97 -0.53
C LEU A 118 2.16 -2.99 0.17
N ILE A 119 0.84 -2.82 0.07
CA ILE A 119 -0.12 -3.67 0.79
C ILE A 119 -0.81 -4.71 -0.08
N GLU A 120 -0.61 -4.67 -1.40
CA GLU A 120 -1.31 -5.54 -2.34
C GLU A 120 -1.21 -7.02 -1.99
N SER A 121 0.00 -7.50 -1.70
CA SER A 121 0.25 -8.91 -1.33
C SER A 121 -0.54 -9.32 -0.08
N ALA A 122 -0.54 -8.46 0.95
CA ALA A 122 -1.28 -8.72 2.19
C ALA A 122 -2.79 -8.76 1.95
N VAL A 123 -3.33 -7.84 1.15
CA VAL A 123 -4.75 -7.80 0.80
C VAL A 123 -5.15 -9.04 -0.02
N ARG A 124 -4.37 -9.40 -1.04
CA ARG A 124 -4.61 -10.61 -1.85
C ARG A 124 -4.69 -11.87 -0.98
N LYS A 125 -3.76 -12.02 -0.03
CA LYS A 125 -3.72 -13.15 0.91
C LYS A 125 -4.94 -13.17 1.85
N ALA A 126 -5.41 -12.00 2.29
CA ALA A 126 -6.49 -11.90 3.26
C ALA A 126 -7.90 -12.02 2.65
N TRP A 127 -8.13 -11.46 1.46
CA TRP A 127 -9.45 -11.49 0.79
C TRP A 127 -9.69 -12.79 0.02
N LYS A 128 -8.63 -13.47 -0.45
CA LYS A 128 -8.71 -14.74 -1.20
C LYS A 128 -9.67 -14.70 -2.39
N LEU A 129 -9.80 -13.53 -3.02
CA LEU A 129 -10.54 -13.37 -4.26
C LEU A 129 -9.68 -13.82 -5.46
N PRO A 130 -10.29 -14.19 -6.60
CA PRO A 130 -9.55 -14.41 -7.83
C PRO A 130 -8.67 -13.19 -8.19
N PRO A 131 -7.47 -13.39 -8.77
CA PRO A 131 -6.52 -12.30 -9.03
C PRO A 131 -7.10 -11.10 -9.75
N GLU A 132 -7.98 -11.33 -10.73
CA GLU A 132 -8.67 -10.33 -11.55
C GLU A 132 -9.71 -9.49 -10.78
N ARG A 133 -10.07 -9.90 -9.57
CA ARG A 133 -11.01 -9.18 -8.69
C ARG A 133 -10.32 -8.28 -7.68
N ILE A 134 -8.98 -8.21 -7.70
CA ILE A 134 -8.20 -7.25 -6.91
C ILE A 134 -7.35 -6.45 -7.88
N THR A 135 -7.73 -5.19 -8.07
CA THR A 135 -7.10 -4.29 -9.05
C THR A 135 -6.28 -3.24 -8.33
N LEU A 136 -5.00 -3.16 -8.64
CA LEU A 136 -4.16 -2.01 -8.31
C LEU A 136 -4.41 -0.90 -9.34
N VAL A 137 -4.82 0.27 -8.87
CA VAL A 137 -5.19 1.38 -9.74
C VAL A 137 -4.11 2.45 -9.65
N GLU A 138 -3.44 2.73 -10.77
CA GLU A 138 -2.40 3.75 -10.85
C GLU A 138 -2.94 5.18 -10.75
N SER A 139 -4.22 5.40 -11.08
CA SER A 139 -4.90 6.70 -10.93
C SER A 139 -6.36 6.53 -10.50
N PRO A 140 -6.79 7.09 -9.34
CA PRO A 140 -8.17 6.98 -8.84
C PRO A 140 -9.24 7.43 -9.84
N GLN A 141 -8.89 8.39 -10.71
CA GLN A 141 -9.77 8.94 -11.75
C GLN A 141 -10.08 7.92 -12.86
N MET A 142 -9.18 6.97 -13.13
CA MET A 142 -9.42 5.89 -14.11
C MET A 142 -10.21 4.72 -13.52
N ALA A 143 -10.08 4.39 -12.22
CA ALA A 143 -10.85 3.27 -11.66
C ALA A 143 -12.37 3.44 -11.80
N LEU A 144 -12.88 4.62 -11.47
CA LEU A 144 -14.32 4.90 -11.57
C LEU A 144 -14.77 4.91 -13.04
N ALA A 145 -13.98 5.55 -13.91
CA ALA A 145 -14.29 5.67 -15.34
C ALA A 145 -14.20 4.33 -16.08
N SER A 146 -13.22 3.47 -15.75
CA SER A 146 -13.04 2.13 -16.32
C SER A 146 -14.19 1.19 -15.93
N GLU A 147 -14.66 1.24 -14.69
CA GLU A 147 -15.85 0.46 -14.27
C GLU A 147 -17.12 0.94 -14.98
N MET A 148 -17.32 2.26 -15.11
CA MET A 148 -18.43 2.80 -15.92
C MET A 148 -18.35 2.40 -17.40
N ALA A 149 -17.13 2.27 -17.95
CA ALA A 149 -16.92 1.87 -19.34
C ALA A 149 -17.18 0.38 -19.57
N LEU A 150 -16.73 -0.48 -18.64
CA LEU A 150 -17.02 -1.93 -18.67
C LEU A 150 -18.53 -2.20 -18.52
N TYR A 151 -19.22 -1.41 -17.69
CA TYR A 151 -20.68 -1.52 -17.53
C TYR A 151 -21.47 -1.23 -18.81
N LYS A 152 -20.98 -0.33 -19.68
CA LYS A 152 -21.63 -0.04 -20.97
C LYS A 152 -21.50 -1.16 -22.01
N GLN A 153 -20.64 -2.15 -21.80
CA GLN A 153 -20.47 -3.27 -22.74
C GLN A 153 -21.27 -4.51 -22.35
N GLU A 154 -21.75 -4.59 -21.10
CA GLU A 154 -22.51 -5.75 -20.58
C GLU A 154 -24.03 -5.51 -20.49
N GLY A 155 -24.52 -4.34 -20.93
CA GLY A 155 -25.95 -4.00 -21.04
C GLY A 155 -26.36 -3.69 -22.47
#